data_AF-A0A969BL52-F1
#
_entry.id   AF-A0A969BL52-F1
#
_cell.length_a   1.000
_cell.length_b   1.000
_cell.length_c   1.000
_cell.angle_alpha   90.00
_cell.angle_beta   90.00
_cell.angle_gamma   90.00
#
_symmetry.space_group_name_H-M   'P 1'
#
loop_
_entity.id
_entity.type
_entity.pdbx_description
1 polymer ?
#
loop_
_entity_poly.entity_id
_entity_poly.type
_entity_poly.pdbx_seq_one_letter_code
_entity_poly.pdbx_strand_id
1 'polypeptide(L)'
;MIVRALIVCIVLLPALASGQYLSDGGKFSLDEVKGCAPLTINITPIESCPCNMEFGDGTAIANMLNYTYTTPGTYKLRILFPAQPSNPFDEITVTVLPNTPPTFEAYACTANAVSVKVTDNIYDQYFIDFNDGNTTLVPSGSLATATNTYATSGPKAVTVTGRYLNAADNCNNATQNDRCARFARRR
;
A
#
# COMPACT_ATOMS: atom_id res chain seq x y z
N MET A 1 34.99 -13.52 -44.56
CA MET A 1 35.08 -12.68 -43.34
C MET A 1 33.68 -12.21 -43.00
N ILE A 2 32.98 -12.88 -42.08
CA ILE A 2 31.62 -12.52 -41.65
C ILE A 2 31.72 -12.25 -40.14
N VAL A 3 31.70 -10.97 -39.77
CA VAL A 3 31.69 -10.53 -38.37
C VAL A 3 30.24 -10.56 -37.90
N ARG A 4 29.90 -11.52 -37.03
CA ARG A 4 28.58 -11.59 -36.38
C ARG A 4 28.56 -10.60 -35.22
N ALA A 5 27.87 -9.48 -35.41
CA ALA A 5 27.58 -8.53 -34.34
C ALA A 5 26.54 -9.15 -33.39
N LEU A 6 27.01 -9.57 -32.22
CA LEU A 6 26.16 -9.94 -31.08
C LEU A 6 25.58 -8.65 -30.49
N ILE A 7 24.31 -8.38 -30.78
CA ILE A 7 23.53 -7.33 -30.12
C ILE A 7 23.21 -7.83 -28.70
N VAL A 8 23.94 -7.33 -27.71
CA VAL A 8 23.63 -7.53 -26.30
C VAL A 8 22.45 -6.63 -25.96
N CYS A 9 21.27 -7.22 -25.84
CA CYS A 9 20.07 -6.56 -25.36
C CYS A 9 20.21 -6.38 -23.85
N ILE A 10 20.64 -5.19 -23.40
CA ILE A 10 20.62 -4.80 -22.00
C ILE A 10 19.15 -4.72 -21.58
N VAL A 11 18.68 -5.75 -20.89
CA VAL A 11 17.38 -5.75 -20.23
C VAL A 11 17.50 -4.78 -19.05
N LEU A 12 17.07 -3.54 -19.26
CA LEU A 12 16.90 -2.56 -18.21
C LEU A 12 15.72 -3.03 -17.35
N LEU A 13 16.02 -3.80 -16.30
CA LEU A 13 15.04 -4.14 -15.26
C LEU A 13 14.53 -2.81 -14.68
N PRO A 14 13.20 -2.56 -14.69
CA PRO A 14 12.66 -1.44 -13.93
C PRO A 14 12.89 -1.76 -12.45
N ALA A 15 13.90 -1.13 -11.85
CA ALA A 15 13.92 -1.00 -10.41
C ALA A 15 12.64 -0.26 -10.04
N LEU A 16 11.74 -0.94 -9.34
CA LEU A 16 10.62 -0.30 -8.66
C LEU A 16 11.25 0.68 -7.68
N ALA A 17 11.36 1.94 -8.10
CA ALA A 17 11.83 3.02 -7.26
C ALA A 17 10.72 3.30 -6.24
N SER A 18 10.70 2.53 -5.15
CA SER A 18 10.00 2.97 -3.95
C SER A 18 10.58 4.30 -3.54
N GLY A 19 9.73 5.31 -3.32
CA GLY A 19 10.20 6.63 -2.92
C GLY A 19 10.97 6.52 -1.62
N GLN A 20 12.23 6.94 -1.60
CA GLN A 20 12.99 6.98 -0.35
C GLN A 20 12.64 8.24 0.43
N TYR A 21 12.20 8.07 1.66
CA TYR A 21 11.91 9.13 2.59
C TYR A 21 13.14 9.40 3.45
N LEU A 22 13.73 10.58 3.29
CA LEU A 22 14.93 10.98 3.99
C LEU A 22 14.60 11.44 5.43
N SER A 23 15.43 11.09 6.40
CA SER A 23 15.33 11.60 7.77
C SER A 23 15.57 13.11 7.87
N ASP A 24 15.18 13.72 8.99
CA ASP A 24 15.24 15.18 9.20
C ASP A 24 16.64 15.76 8.98
N GLY A 25 17.68 15.02 9.41
CA GLY A 25 19.08 15.34 9.24
C GLY A 25 19.77 14.63 8.06
N GLY A 26 19.05 13.81 7.29
CA GLY A 26 19.56 13.15 6.10
C GLY A 26 20.55 12.02 6.30
N LYS A 27 20.65 11.44 7.50
CA LYS A 27 21.61 10.37 7.82
C LYS A 27 21.13 8.97 7.49
N PHE A 28 19.83 8.79 7.27
CA PHE A 28 19.23 7.55 6.82
C PHE A 28 17.96 7.81 6.02
N SER A 29 17.49 6.80 5.29
CA SER A 29 16.21 6.85 4.59
C SER A 29 15.34 5.64 4.89
N LEU A 30 14.03 5.80 4.72
CA LEU A 30 13.03 4.74 4.77
C LEU A 30 12.44 4.51 3.38
N ASP A 31 11.96 3.30 3.12
CA ASP A 31 11.13 2.99 1.95
C ASP A 31 9.70 3.53 2.08
N GLU A 32 9.17 3.57 3.30
CA GLU A 32 7.81 4.06 3.60
C GLU A 32 7.77 4.80 4.94
N VAL A 33 6.98 5.89 5.01
CA VAL A 33 6.72 6.64 6.25
C VAL A 33 5.25 6.63 6.64
N LYS A 34 4.38 6.05 5.82
CA LYS A 34 2.93 6.03 6.06
C LYS A 34 2.33 4.75 5.49
N GLY A 35 1.40 4.11 6.19
CA GLY A 35 0.71 2.92 5.70
C GLY A 35 -0.21 2.29 6.74
N CYS A 36 -0.93 1.23 6.39
CA CYS A 36 -1.83 0.51 7.29
C CYS A 36 -1.06 -0.45 8.22
N ALA A 37 -1.60 -0.74 9.41
CA ALA A 37 -1.05 -1.77 10.30
C ALA A 37 -1.32 -3.21 9.79
N PRO A 38 -0.34 -4.13 9.76
CA PRO A 38 1.06 -3.94 10.10
C PRO A 38 1.84 -3.21 8.98
N LEU A 39 2.62 -2.19 9.35
CA LEU A 39 3.49 -1.46 8.44
C LEU A 39 4.93 -1.92 8.66
N THR A 40 5.55 -2.47 7.62
CA THR A 40 6.98 -2.81 7.63
C THR A 40 7.76 -1.72 6.93
N ILE A 41 8.80 -1.21 7.59
CA ILE A 41 9.75 -0.24 7.05
C ILE A 41 11.12 -0.91 6.86
N ASN A 42 11.82 -0.50 5.83
CA ASN A 42 13.21 -0.84 5.57
C ASN A 42 14.07 0.41 5.71
N ILE A 43 15.04 0.34 6.61
CA ILE A 43 15.95 1.45 6.94
C ILE A 43 17.21 1.30 6.11
N THR A 44 17.57 2.35 5.38
CA THR A 44 18.82 2.45 4.62
C THR A 44 19.71 3.51 5.27
N PRO A 45 20.74 3.12 6.03
CA PRO A 45 21.72 4.06 6.57
C PRO A 45 22.52 4.70 5.44
N ILE A 46 22.65 6.02 5.45
CA ILE A 46 23.52 6.77 4.53
C ILE A 46 24.91 6.93 5.16
N GLU A 47 24.96 7.07 6.48
CA GLU A 47 26.19 7.09 7.27
C GLU A 47 26.45 5.73 7.95
N SER A 48 27.73 5.35 8.10
CA SER A 48 28.11 4.12 8.80
C SER A 48 27.78 4.21 10.29
N CYS A 49 27.20 3.16 10.87
CA CYS A 49 26.72 3.24 12.24
C CYS A 49 26.59 1.86 12.92
N PRO A 50 27.02 1.69 14.19
CA PRO A 50 26.43 0.74 15.11
C PRO A 50 25.24 1.44 15.80
N CYS A 51 24.06 1.31 15.19
CA CYS A 51 22.91 2.16 15.46
C CYS A 51 22.07 1.60 16.57
N ASN A 52 22.07 2.25 17.74
CA ASN A 52 20.96 2.10 18.68
C ASN A 52 19.77 2.82 18.08
N MET A 53 18.68 2.09 17.84
CA MET A 53 17.47 2.62 17.22
C MET A 53 16.33 2.57 18.22
N GLU A 54 15.64 3.69 18.40
CA GLU A 54 14.43 3.82 19.20
C GLU A 54 13.25 3.96 18.23
N PHE A 55 12.34 3.00 18.20
CA PHE A 55 11.27 2.95 17.21
C PHE A 55 10.05 3.81 17.57
N GLY A 56 10.04 4.42 18.76
CA GLY A 56 8.98 5.31 19.22
C GLY A 56 7.75 4.61 19.81
N ASP A 57 7.71 3.28 19.82
CA ASP A 57 6.67 2.44 20.43
C ASP A 57 7.08 1.84 21.78
N GLY A 58 8.21 2.31 22.33
CA GLY A 58 8.84 1.76 23.53
C GLY A 58 9.92 0.70 23.23
N THR A 59 10.05 0.27 21.98
CA THR A 59 11.10 -0.66 21.54
C THR A 59 12.38 0.08 21.19
N ALA A 60 13.50 -0.41 21.69
CA ALA A 60 14.84 0.04 21.31
C ALA A 60 15.72 -1.17 20.96
N ILE A 61 16.22 -1.23 19.73
CA ILE A 61 17.01 -2.36 19.21
C ILE A 61 18.19 -1.82 18.41
N ALA A 62 19.34 -2.45 18.55
CA ALA A 62 20.53 -2.09 17.78
C ALA A 62 20.59 -2.80 16.43
N ASN A 63 21.01 -2.09 15.37
CA ASN A 63 21.29 -2.64 14.04
C ASN A 63 20.10 -3.37 13.36
N MET A 64 18.87 -2.92 13.64
CA MET A 64 17.66 -3.47 13.05
C MET A 64 17.24 -2.66 11.83
N LEU A 65 17.57 -3.14 10.62
CA LEU A 65 17.30 -2.44 9.36
C LEU A 65 15.91 -2.71 8.77
N ASN A 66 15.12 -3.55 9.44
CA ASN A 66 13.77 -3.94 9.07
C ASN A 66 12.94 -3.91 10.36
N TYR A 67 11.82 -3.20 10.36
CA TYR A 67 10.95 -3.13 11.53
C TYR A 67 9.48 -3.09 11.13
N THR A 68 8.64 -3.76 11.91
CA THR A 68 7.19 -3.81 11.66
C THR A 68 6.43 -3.19 12.82
N TYR A 69 5.73 -2.09 12.54
CA TYR A 69 4.76 -1.50 13.45
C TYR A 69 3.43 -2.22 13.33
N THR A 70 2.99 -2.88 14.40
CA THR A 70 1.75 -3.70 14.40
C THR A 70 0.53 -2.95 14.87
N THR A 71 0.69 -1.81 15.53
CA THR A 71 -0.40 -1.00 16.07
C THR A 71 -0.53 0.33 15.31
N PRO A 72 -1.75 0.84 15.07
CA PRO A 72 -1.92 2.18 14.54
C PRO A 72 -1.42 3.24 15.53
N GLY A 73 -0.75 4.26 14.99
CA GLY A 73 -0.14 5.32 15.78
C GLY A 73 0.84 6.15 14.96
N THR A 74 1.30 7.25 15.55
CA THR A 74 2.40 8.05 15.02
C THR A 74 3.63 7.76 15.86
N TYR A 75 4.69 7.30 15.21
CA TYR A 75 5.94 6.88 15.83
C TYR A 75 7.08 7.77 15.38
N LYS A 76 7.98 8.07 16.30
CA LYS A 76 9.21 8.78 16.01
C LYS A 76 10.36 7.79 16.01
N LEU A 77 10.81 7.37 14.84
CA LEU A 77 12.00 6.55 14.70
C LEU A 77 13.21 7.45 14.90
N ARG A 78 14.04 7.13 15.89
CA ARG A 78 15.26 7.85 16.21
C ARG A 78 16.45 6.91 16.16
N ILE A 79 17.47 7.29 15.42
CA ILE A 79 18.71 6.53 15.28
C ILE A 79 19.84 7.33 15.92
N LEU A 80 20.59 6.71 16.83
CA LEU A 80 21.73 7.33 17.50
C LEU A 80 23.02 7.04 16.74
N PHE A 81 23.79 8.09 16.47
CA PHE A 81 25.08 8.10 15.77
C PHE A 81 26.19 8.48 16.76
N PRO A 82 26.73 7.55 17.55
CA PRO A 82 27.69 7.85 18.62
C PRO A 82 29.02 8.42 18.10
N ALA A 83 29.36 8.19 16.82
CA ALA A 83 30.54 8.76 16.18
C ALA A 83 30.42 10.27 15.89
N GLN A 84 29.23 10.88 16.05
CA GLN A 84 28.95 12.28 15.71
C GLN A 84 28.55 13.08 16.97
N PRO A 85 29.50 13.58 17.78
CA PRO A 85 29.20 14.17 19.08
C PRO A 85 28.40 15.49 19.01
N SER A 86 28.48 16.23 17.90
CA SER A 86 27.76 17.49 17.71
C SER A 86 26.30 17.30 17.28
N ASN A 87 25.97 16.16 16.69
CA ASN A 87 24.61 15.79 16.31
C ASN A 87 24.44 14.27 16.46
N PRO A 88 24.26 13.77 17.70
CA PRO A 88 24.41 12.35 18.01
C PRO A 88 23.17 11.52 17.66
N PHE A 89 22.14 12.11 17.06
CA PHE A 89 20.99 11.37 16.57
C PHE A 89 20.41 12.00 15.31
N ASP A 90 19.53 11.25 14.66
CA ASP A 90 18.65 11.73 13.60
C ASP A 90 17.31 11.00 13.71
N GLU A 91 16.25 11.58 13.17
CA GLU A 91 14.88 11.11 13.38
C GLU A 91 14.00 11.27 12.14
N ILE A 92 12.95 10.46 12.08
CA ILE A 92 11.89 10.55 11.07
C ILE A 92 10.57 10.09 11.69
N THR A 93 9.47 10.71 11.26
CA THR A 93 8.13 10.34 11.74
C THR A 93 7.50 9.31 10.82
N VAL A 94 7.02 8.20 11.41
CA VAL A 94 6.28 7.13 10.74
C VAL A 94 4.83 7.13 11.21
N THR A 95 3.88 7.12 10.28
CA THR A 95 2.44 7.14 10.56
C THR A 95 1.78 5.82 10.16
N VAL A 96 1.29 5.09 11.15
CA VAL A 96 0.62 3.80 10.97
C VAL A 96 -0.88 3.98 11.15
N LEU A 97 -1.63 3.62 10.12
CA LEU A 97 -3.07 3.83 10.03
C LEU A 97 -3.84 2.54 10.40
N PRO A 98 -5.08 2.66 10.89
CA PRO A 98 -5.95 1.50 11.07
C PRO A 98 -6.14 0.73 9.77
N ASN A 99 -6.13 -0.61 9.86
CA ASN A 99 -6.26 -1.48 8.71
C ASN A 99 -7.67 -2.09 8.61
N THR A 100 -8.65 -1.21 8.46
CA THR A 100 -10.08 -1.55 8.42
C THR A 100 -10.54 -1.74 6.97
N PRO A 101 -10.97 -2.94 6.56
CA PRO A 101 -11.46 -3.16 5.20
C PRO A 101 -12.59 -2.18 4.82
N PRO A 102 -12.59 -1.62 3.60
CA PRO A 102 -13.58 -0.64 3.20
C PRO A 102 -14.98 -1.26 3.10
N THR A 103 -15.99 -0.49 3.49
CA THR A 103 -17.39 -0.85 3.27
C THR A 103 -17.87 -0.43 1.88
N PHE A 104 -18.58 -1.32 1.19
CA PHE A 104 -19.16 -1.05 -0.12
C PHE A 104 -20.42 -1.86 -0.36
N GLU A 105 -21.18 -1.44 -1.36
CA GLU A 105 -22.38 -2.10 -1.84
C GLU A 105 -22.15 -2.54 -3.30
N ALA A 106 -22.46 -3.79 -3.62
CA ALA A 106 -22.42 -4.33 -4.97
C ALA A 106 -23.80 -4.80 -5.41
N TYR A 107 -24.27 -4.26 -6.53
CA TYR A 107 -25.58 -4.52 -7.10
C TYR A 107 -25.45 -5.16 -8.47
N ALA A 108 -26.07 -6.33 -8.63
CA ALA A 108 -26.20 -6.97 -9.93
C ALA A 108 -27.28 -6.26 -10.77
N CYS A 109 -26.95 -5.98 -12.02
CA CYS A 109 -27.83 -5.39 -13.02
C CYS A 109 -28.23 -6.45 -14.06
N THR A 110 -29.10 -6.07 -15.00
CA THR A 110 -29.39 -6.89 -16.19
C THR A 110 -28.15 -7.01 -17.08
N ALA A 111 -28.12 -8.02 -17.96
CA ALA A 111 -27.05 -8.22 -18.96
C ALA A 111 -25.63 -8.44 -18.39
N ASN A 112 -25.50 -9.18 -17.28
CA ASN A 112 -24.22 -9.52 -16.63
C ASN A 112 -23.42 -8.29 -16.13
N ALA A 113 -24.08 -7.17 -15.90
CA ALA A 113 -23.44 -5.98 -15.34
C ALA A 113 -23.51 -5.95 -13.81
N VAL A 114 -22.50 -5.36 -13.17
CA VAL A 114 -22.45 -5.08 -11.74
C VAL A 114 -22.14 -3.61 -11.53
N SER A 115 -22.82 -3.00 -10.58
CA SER A 115 -22.54 -1.64 -10.11
C SER A 115 -22.05 -1.71 -8.67
N VAL A 116 -20.94 -1.03 -8.41
CA VAL A 116 -20.29 -0.95 -7.11
C VAL A 116 -20.35 0.49 -6.63
N LYS A 117 -20.75 0.67 -5.37
CA LYS A 117 -20.68 1.95 -4.67
C LYS A 117 -19.93 1.73 -3.37
N VAL A 118 -18.79 2.38 -3.23
CA VAL A 118 -18.07 2.41 -1.96
C VAL A 118 -18.79 3.38 -1.03
N THR A 119 -19.15 2.91 0.16
CA THR A 119 -19.81 3.72 1.19
C THR A 119 -18.83 4.25 2.23
N ASP A 120 -17.63 3.69 2.24
CA ASP A 120 -16.51 4.11 3.05
C ASP A 120 -15.96 5.48 2.62
N ASN A 121 -15.54 6.27 3.60
CA ASN A 121 -14.90 7.58 3.39
C ASN A 121 -13.57 7.69 4.16
N ILE A 122 -12.98 6.56 4.58
CA ILE A 122 -11.78 6.51 5.40
C ILE A 122 -10.54 6.71 4.53
N TYR A 123 -10.57 6.23 3.30
CA TYR A 123 -9.45 6.27 2.35
C TYR A 123 -9.57 7.43 1.37
N ASP A 124 -8.45 7.83 0.76
CA ASP A 124 -8.40 8.89 -0.25
C ASP A 124 -8.94 8.39 -1.60
N GLN A 125 -8.69 7.13 -1.93
CA GLN A 125 -9.11 6.46 -3.16
C GLN A 125 -9.40 4.98 -2.92
N TYR A 126 -10.08 4.34 -3.88
CA TYR A 126 -10.39 2.90 -3.85
C TYR A 126 -10.05 2.23 -5.17
N PHE A 127 -9.38 1.08 -5.08
CA PHE A 127 -9.26 0.15 -6.20
C PHE A 127 -10.41 -0.86 -6.14
N ILE A 128 -11.17 -0.96 -7.22
CA ILE A 128 -12.27 -1.91 -7.38
C ILE A 128 -11.84 -2.94 -8.41
N ASP A 129 -11.61 -4.16 -7.98
CA ASP A 129 -11.28 -5.31 -8.82
C ASP A 129 -12.52 -6.20 -8.99
N PHE A 130 -12.91 -6.41 -10.24
CA PHE A 130 -14.06 -7.23 -10.60
C PHE A 130 -13.71 -8.72 -10.80
N ASN A 131 -12.46 -9.11 -10.52
CA ASN A 131 -11.95 -10.48 -10.67
C ASN A 131 -12.12 -11.05 -12.10
N ASP A 132 -12.09 -10.18 -13.11
CA ASP A 132 -12.14 -10.51 -14.54
C ASP A 132 -10.91 -9.97 -15.30
N GLY A 133 -9.92 -9.47 -14.58
CA GLY A 133 -8.75 -8.77 -15.12
C GLY A 133 -8.94 -7.25 -15.25
N ASN A 134 -10.13 -6.72 -14.96
CA ASN A 134 -10.38 -5.29 -14.91
C ASN A 134 -10.32 -4.76 -13.48
N THR A 135 -9.59 -3.67 -13.30
CA THR A 135 -9.54 -2.91 -12.05
C THR A 135 -9.80 -1.45 -12.34
N THR A 136 -10.62 -0.81 -11.52
CA THR A 136 -10.97 0.60 -11.64
C THR A 136 -10.56 1.35 -10.38
N LEU A 137 -9.83 2.46 -10.55
CA LEU A 137 -9.53 3.39 -9.46
C LEU A 137 -10.62 4.47 -9.40
N VAL A 138 -11.22 4.65 -8.22
CA VAL A 138 -12.23 5.68 -7.97
C VAL A 138 -11.79 6.58 -6.81
N PRO A 139 -12.15 7.88 -6.82
CA PRO A 139 -11.90 8.75 -5.66
C PRO A 139 -12.86 8.39 -4.51
N SER A 140 -12.56 8.90 -3.32
CA SER A 140 -13.48 8.83 -2.17
C SER A 140 -14.70 9.76 -2.32
N GLY A 141 -15.73 9.52 -1.50
CA GLY A 141 -16.96 10.32 -1.47
C GLY A 141 -18.02 9.92 -2.51
N SER A 142 -18.81 10.88 -2.98
CA SER A 142 -19.99 10.62 -3.82
C SER A 142 -19.69 10.02 -5.19
N LEU A 143 -18.44 10.14 -5.65
CA LEU A 143 -17.95 9.63 -6.93
C LEU A 143 -17.26 8.26 -6.78
N ALA A 144 -17.30 7.63 -5.61
CA ALA A 144 -16.73 6.31 -5.35
C ALA A 144 -17.60 5.19 -5.93
N THR A 145 -17.89 5.24 -7.24
CA THR A 145 -18.75 4.30 -7.96
C THR A 145 -18.07 3.75 -9.20
N ALA A 146 -18.31 2.48 -9.51
CA ALA A 146 -17.83 1.84 -10.73
C ALA A 146 -18.87 0.86 -11.29
N THR A 147 -18.82 0.62 -12.59
CA THR A 147 -19.65 -0.37 -13.27
C THR A 147 -18.80 -1.25 -14.16
N ASN A 148 -19.09 -2.55 -14.18
CA ASN A 148 -18.44 -3.50 -15.07
C ASN A 148 -19.46 -4.48 -15.66
N THR A 149 -19.19 -4.98 -16.86
CA THR A 149 -20.04 -5.96 -17.54
C THR A 149 -19.23 -7.21 -17.83
N TYR A 150 -19.61 -8.33 -17.20
CA TYR A 150 -18.91 -9.60 -17.38
C TYR A 150 -19.25 -10.26 -18.72
N ALA A 151 -18.24 -10.85 -19.36
CA ALA A 151 -18.41 -11.64 -20.56
C ALA A 151 -19.28 -12.89 -20.35
N THR A 152 -19.24 -13.46 -19.14
CA THR A 152 -19.97 -14.68 -18.76
C THR A 152 -20.92 -14.40 -17.61
N SER A 153 -22.10 -15.00 -17.64
CA SER A 153 -23.00 -15.02 -16.47
C SER A 153 -22.47 -15.94 -15.37
N GLY A 154 -22.92 -15.69 -14.14
CA GLY A 154 -22.53 -16.46 -12.95
C GLY A 154 -22.13 -15.54 -11.80
N PRO A 155 -22.00 -16.09 -10.57
CA PRO A 155 -21.52 -15.31 -9.44
C PRO A 155 -20.05 -14.92 -9.65
N LYS A 156 -19.73 -13.65 -9.43
CA LYS A 156 -18.39 -13.09 -9.48
C LYS A 156 -18.08 -12.39 -8.16
N ALA A 157 -16.85 -12.54 -7.69
CA ALA A 157 -16.38 -11.77 -6.54
C ALA A 157 -15.99 -10.36 -6.99
N VAL A 158 -16.31 -9.35 -6.19
CA VAL A 158 -15.79 -8.00 -6.32
C VAL A 158 -14.96 -7.70 -5.09
N THR A 159 -13.74 -7.21 -5.31
CA THR A 159 -12.79 -6.85 -4.27
C THR A 159 -12.59 -5.34 -4.29
N VAL A 160 -12.70 -4.70 -3.13
CA VAL A 160 -12.44 -3.26 -2.96
C VAL A 160 -11.30 -3.07 -1.98
N THR A 161 -10.25 -2.38 -2.41
CA THR A 161 -9.07 -2.05 -1.59
C THR A 161 -9.01 -0.54 -1.39
N GLY A 162 -8.93 -0.11 -0.13
CA GLY A 162 -8.73 1.29 0.22
C GLY A 162 -7.28 1.73 0.01
N ARG A 163 -7.07 2.96 -0.45
CA ARG A 163 -5.75 3.56 -0.70
C ARG A 163 -5.62 4.93 -0.06
N TYR A 164 -4.53 5.13 0.67
CA TYR A 164 -4.09 6.44 1.11
C TYR A 164 -3.07 7.03 0.13
N LEU A 165 -3.15 8.32 -0.15
CA LEU A 165 -2.12 9.02 -0.91
C LEU A 165 -0.84 9.15 -0.07
N ASN A 166 0.29 9.03 -0.76
CA ASN A 166 1.63 9.10 -0.18
C ASN A 166 1.83 8.12 0.99
N ALA A 167 1.37 6.88 0.80
CA ALA A 167 1.47 5.81 1.78
C ALA A 167 1.70 4.47 1.06
N ALA A 168 2.21 3.49 1.79
CA ALA A 168 2.34 2.12 1.35
C ALA A 168 0.98 1.54 0.92
N ASP A 169 0.97 0.82 -0.20
CA ASP A 169 -0.21 0.11 -0.72
C ASP A 169 -0.40 -1.23 0.02
N ASN A 170 -0.54 -1.20 1.36
CA ASN A 170 -0.59 -2.39 2.23
C ASN A 170 -1.90 -2.55 3.04
N CYS A 171 -2.94 -1.80 2.67
CA CYS A 171 -4.23 -1.85 3.36
C CYS A 171 -5.08 -3.05 2.92
N ASN A 172 -5.87 -3.59 3.84
CA ASN A 172 -6.75 -4.72 3.64
C ASN A 172 -7.86 -4.40 2.65
N ASN A 173 -8.24 -5.41 1.90
CA ASN A 173 -9.37 -5.35 1.00
C ASN A 173 -10.62 -5.98 1.61
N ALA A 174 -11.78 -5.58 1.09
CA ALA A 174 -13.05 -6.22 1.35
C ALA A 174 -13.51 -6.95 0.08
N THR A 175 -14.01 -8.18 0.22
CA THR A 175 -14.53 -8.96 -0.91
C THR A 175 -16.01 -9.26 -0.70
N GLN A 176 -16.82 -9.06 -1.73
CA GLN A 176 -18.23 -9.46 -1.74
C GLN A 176 -18.56 -10.17 -3.05
N ASN A 177 -19.33 -11.25 -2.97
CA ASN A 177 -19.90 -11.85 -4.17
C ASN A 177 -21.00 -10.95 -4.72
N ASP A 178 -20.96 -10.68 -6.01
CA ASP A 178 -22.08 -10.07 -6.70
C ASP A 178 -23.32 -10.97 -6.49
N ARG A 179 -24.45 -10.34 -6.18
CA ARG A 179 -25.67 -11.10 -5.86
C ARG A 179 -26.41 -11.56 -7.12
N CYS A 180 -25.70 -11.74 -8.24
CA CYS A 180 -26.25 -12.16 -9.54
C CYS A 180 -27.13 -13.42 -9.44
N ALA A 181 -26.87 -14.32 -8.49
CA ALA A 181 -27.62 -15.57 -8.34
C ALA A 181 -28.91 -15.51 -7.49
N ARG A 182 -29.22 -14.39 -6.79
CA ARG A 182 -30.37 -14.37 -5.84
C ARG A 182 -31.60 -13.61 -6.31
N PHE A 183 -31.52 -12.76 -7.33
CA PHE A 183 -32.69 -11.99 -7.79
C PHE A 183 -33.55 -12.72 -8.84
N ALA A 184 -33.06 -13.82 -9.43
CA ALA A 184 -33.82 -14.62 -10.39
C ALA A 184 -34.85 -15.59 -9.76
N ARG A 185 -34.97 -15.67 -8.43
CA ARG A 185 -35.90 -16.57 -7.72
C ARG A 185 -36.99 -15.86 -6.91
N ARG A 186 -37.27 -14.59 -7.20
CA ARG A 186 -38.43 -13.88 -6.64
C ARG A 186 -39.25 -13.27 -7.78
N ARG A 187 -39.92 -14.13 -8.55
CA ARG A 187 -41.16 -13.81 -9.26
C ARG A 187 -42.15 -14.90 -8.91
#